data_AF-A0A327JRR5-F1
#
_entry.id   AF-A0A327JRR5-F1
#
_cell.length_a   1.000
_cell.length_b   1.000
_cell.length_c   1.000
_cell.angle_alpha   90.00
_cell.angle_beta   90.00
_cell.angle_gamma   90.00
#
_symmetry.space_group_name_H-M   'P 1'
#
loop_
_entity.id
_entity.type
_entity.pdbx_description
1 polymer ?
#
loop_
_entity_poly.entity_id
_entity_poly.type
_entity_poly.pdbx_seq_one_letter_code
_entity_poly.pdbx_strand_id
1 'polypeptide(L)'
;MNMRVPNFRHLRAFREVAATRSVSGAAGRVHLSQPAITQAIAKLEEQLGTALFERRSDGMIPTETGEMFLGRSERALGLIRTGAREAVRIGAKKGGRGFANFDQLLTTAQLRALVAVSRAGNFSLAARNVGISQPTLHRAARDLERLSGLTLFSKTSQGIELTPAAVALSQAVKLAFAELEQGFSEIEETLGIDAATIVVGALPLPRAYVLPAAINLLTQERPEVRVSVVDGPYNDLLHDLRHGEIDLLVGALRDPVPIDDVSQEALFSDPLLVVARTDHPLAGKAKITLDDLAAYPWAVPRENTPTRAYFDRLFSGRPMPASIVESSSMVLIRELLLKSDRLTLTSAHQIRHERSMGLLSPLNVDLPAGMWRPIGVTLRRGWRPTVTQSRFLDCLREAGRLSGGAEVA
;
A
#
# COMPACT_ATOMS: atom_id res chain seq x y z
N MET A 1 0.91 -5.66 13.58
CA MET A 1 2.36 -5.74 13.25
C MET A 1 3.14 -4.83 14.19
N ASN A 2 4.06 -5.38 14.97
CA ASN A 2 4.91 -4.62 15.87
C ASN A 2 6.12 -4.12 15.06
N MET A 3 5.97 -3.03 14.30
CA MET A 3 7.04 -2.50 13.44
C MET A 3 8.28 -2.16 14.27
N ARG A 4 9.46 -2.48 13.73
CA ARG A 4 10.77 -2.17 14.31
C ARG A 4 11.09 -0.71 14.04
N VAL A 5 10.50 0.15 14.88
CA VAL A 5 10.74 1.60 14.79
C VAL A 5 11.83 1.99 15.79
N PRO A 6 13.02 2.41 15.32
CA PRO A 6 14.10 2.86 16.17
C PRO A 6 13.77 4.20 16.83
N ASN A 7 14.64 4.62 17.75
CA ASN A 7 14.49 5.92 18.38
C ASN A 7 14.84 7.03 17.37
N PHE A 8 13.87 7.90 17.06
CA PHE A 8 14.08 9.02 16.12
C PHE A 8 15.18 9.99 16.56
N ARG A 9 15.47 10.11 17.86
CA ARG A 9 16.64 10.87 18.33
C ARG A 9 17.95 10.18 17.96
N HIS A 10 18.01 8.85 18.00
CA HIS A 10 19.19 8.12 17.56
C HIS A 10 19.37 8.26 16.06
N LEU A 11 18.30 8.23 15.26
CA LEU A 11 18.38 8.46 13.80
C LEU A 11 18.95 9.85 13.47
N ARG A 12 18.56 10.88 14.22
CA ARG A 12 19.14 12.24 14.05
C ARG A 12 20.62 12.27 14.44
N ALA A 13 20.99 11.64 15.55
CA ALA A 13 22.39 11.54 15.96
C ALA A 13 23.22 10.79 14.91
N PHE A 14 22.71 9.66 14.41
CA PHE A 14 23.31 8.87 13.33
C PHE A 14 23.56 9.71 12.07
N ARG A 15 22.55 10.41 11.57
CA ARG A 15 22.68 11.32 10.43
C ARG A 15 23.75 12.39 10.67
N GLU A 16 23.77 13.02 11.85
CA GLU A 16 24.75 14.08 12.13
C GLU A 16 26.18 13.54 12.30
N VAL A 17 26.37 12.34 12.85
CA VAL A 17 27.71 11.71 12.90
C VAL A 17 28.20 11.43 11.48
N ALA A 18 27.34 10.89 10.61
CA ALA A 18 27.69 10.67 9.20
C ALA A 18 28.03 11.98 8.47
N ALA A 19 27.25 13.04 8.70
CA ALA A 19 27.46 14.33 8.05
C ALA A 19 28.72 15.07 8.53
N THR A 20 29.11 14.89 9.80
CA THR A 20 30.28 15.57 10.38
C THR A 20 31.54 14.70 10.41
N ARG A 21 31.40 13.40 10.15
CA ARG A 21 32.44 12.37 10.36
C ARG A 21 33.03 12.39 11.77
N SER A 22 32.29 12.90 12.76
CA SER A 22 32.78 13.14 14.12
C SER A 22 31.67 13.08 15.16
N VAL A 23 31.85 12.25 16.21
CA VAL A 23 30.93 12.22 17.37
C VAL A 23 30.91 13.58 18.07
N SER A 24 32.07 14.22 18.24
CA SER A 24 32.18 15.54 18.86
C SER A 24 31.54 16.64 18.01
N GLY A 25 31.72 16.57 16.69
CA GLY A 25 31.08 17.50 15.75
C GLY A 25 29.55 17.37 15.76
N ALA A 26 29.04 16.14 15.79
CA ALA A 26 27.61 15.87 15.87
C ALA A 26 26.99 16.34 17.20
N ALA A 27 27.69 16.18 18.33
CA ALA A 27 27.23 16.59 19.67
C ALA A 27 26.80 18.06 19.72
N GLY A 28 27.60 18.94 19.12
CA GLY A 28 27.29 20.36 19.03
C GLY A 28 26.04 20.69 18.19
N ARG A 29 25.69 19.85 17.22
CA ARG A 29 24.57 20.08 16.29
C ARG A 29 23.22 19.53 16.78
N VAL A 30 23.23 18.43 17.53
CA VAL A 30 21.98 17.81 18.05
C VAL A 30 21.73 18.09 19.53
N HIS A 31 22.55 18.93 20.17
CA HIS A 31 22.47 19.27 21.60
C HIS A 31 22.45 18.03 22.51
N LEU A 32 23.26 17.02 22.18
CA LEU A 32 23.48 15.83 23.00
C LEU A 32 24.93 15.77 23.44
N SER A 33 25.20 15.10 24.57
CA SER A 33 26.58 14.82 24.98
C SER A 33 27.21 13.74 24.08
N GLN A 34 28.55 13.75 23.95
CA GLN A 34 29.27 12.73 23.18
C GLN A 34 28.97 11.29 23.66
N PRO A 35 28.91 11.00 24.98
CA PRO A 35 28.49 9.68 25.46
C PRO A 35 27.07 9.30 25.02
N ALA A 36 26.13 10.26 24.99
CA ALA A 36 24.76 10.02 24.54
C ALA A 36 24.69 9.70 23.05
N ILE A 37 25.50 10.35 22.22
CA ILE A 37 25.61 10.00 20.78
C ILE A 37 26.21 8.61 20.61
N THR A 38 27.31 8.32 21.29
CA THR A 38 27.97 7.01 21.21
C THR A 38 27.00 5.90 21.59
N GLN A 39 26.23 6.09 22.68
CA GLN A 39 25.20 5.13 23.08
C GLN A 39 24.04 5.05 22.07
N ALA A 40 23.67 6.16 21.43
CA ALA A 40 22.62 6.17 20.41
C ALA A 40 23.03 5.35 19.17
N ILE A 41 24.28 5.48 18.72
CA ILE A 41 24.83 4.67 17.62
C ILE A 41 24.89 3.20 18.01
N ALA A 42 25.47 2.88 19.16
CA ALA A 42 25.59 1.50 19.63
C ALA A 42 24.23 0.79 19.72
N LYS A 43 23.17 1.49 20.16
CA LYS A 43 21.81 0.94 20.19
C LYS A 43 21.21 0.71 18.81
N LEU A 44 21.57 1.52 17.80
CA LEU A 44 21.14 1.26 16.43
C LEU A 44 21.89 0.06 15.84
N GLU A 45 23.20 -0.02 16.07
CA GLU A 45 24.03 -1.15 15.64
C GLU A 45 23.56 -2.47 16.27
N GLU A 46 23.23 -2.48 17.56
CA GLU A 46 22.64 -3.63 18.25
C GLU A 46 21.31 -4.06 17.62
N GLN A 47 20.44 -3.09 17.28
CA GLN A 47 19.15 -3.39 16.64
C GLN A 47 19.29 -3.91 15.20
N LEU A 48 20.33 -3.48 14.49
CA LEU A 48 20.60 -3.86 13.10
C LEU A 48 21.49 -5.10 12.98
N GLY A 49 22.17 -5.50 14.06
CA GLY A 49 23.10 -6.62 14.07
C GLY A 49 24.41 -6.36 13.31
N THR A 50 24.73 -5.09 13.00
CA THR A 50 25.94 -4.72 12.24
C THR A 50 26.45 -3.34 12.67
N ALA A 51 27.76 -3.11 12.47
CA ALA A 51 28.38 -1.81 12.68
C ALA A 51 27.94 -0.82 11.58
N LEU A 52 27.55 0.38 11.99
CA LEU A 52 27.16 1.47 11.10
C LEU A 52 28.33 2.38 10.74
N PHE A 53 29.36 2.40 11.58
CA PHE A 53 30.58 3.16 11.33
C PHE A 53 31.84 2.34 11.60
N GLU A 54 32.88 2.67 10.87
CA GLU A 54 34.25 2.30 11.17
C GLU A 54 35.05 3.55 11.59
N ARG A 55 35.96 3.35 12.54
CA ARG A 55 36.85 4.41 12.99
C ARG A 55 38.12 4.40 12.15
N ARG A 56 38.34 5.47 11.40
CA ARG A 56 39.53 5.69 10.58
C ARG A 56 40.31 6.91 11.04
N SER A 57 41.51 7.11 10.50
CA SER A 57 42.35 8.28 10.81
C SER A 57 41.70 9.61 10.43
N ASP A 58 40.78 9.59 9.46
CA ASP A 58 40.03 10.74 8.96
C ASP A 58 38.63 10.90 9.60
N GLY A 59 38.27 10.06 10.58
CA GLY A 59 37.06 10.22 11.39
C GLY A 59 36.20 8.96 11.50
N MET A 60 34.91 9.17 11.78
CA MET A 60 33.88 8.13 11.77
C MET A 60 33.30 8.03 10.36
N ILE A 61 33.60 6.95 9.66
CA ILE A 61 33.17 6.73 8.28
C ILE A 61 32.05 5.70 8.28
N PRO A 62 30.90 5.95 7.61
CA PRO A 62 29.86 4.94 7.48
C PRO A 62 30.39 3.68 6.80
N THR A 63 30.03 2.50 7.32
CA THR A 63 30.22 1.24 6.60
C THR A 63 29.25 1.18 5.40
N GLU A 64 29.38 0.19 4.52
CA GLU A 64 28.41 -0.02 3.41
C GLU A 64 26.97 -0.15 3.94
N THR A 65 26.77 -0.96 4.99
CA THR A 65 25.50 -1.08 5.72
C THR A 65 25.10 0.24 6.39
N GLY A 66 26.07 1.01 6.89
CA GLY A 66 25.89 2.37 7.36
C GLY A 66 25.32 3.31 6.30
N GLU A 67 25.88 3.33 5.10
CA GLU A 67 25.41 4.18 3.99
C GLU A 67 23.99 3.79 3.54
N MET A 68 23.71 2.50 3.42
CA MET A 68 22.37 2.01 3.07
C MET A 68 21.32 2.47 4.08
N PHE A 69 21.56 2.22 5.37
CA PHE A 69 20.62 2.60 6.43
C PHE A 69 20.53 4.13 6.62
N LEU A 70 21.60 4.87 6.34
CA LEU A 70 21.60 6.34 6.33
C LEU A 70 20.61 6.89 5.30
N GLY A 71 20.62 6.36 4.07
CA GLY A 71 19.68 6.78 3.03
C GLY A 71 18.21 6.57 3.44
N ARG A 72 17.89 5.43 4.07
CA ARG A 72 16.55 5.14 4.60
C ARG A 72 16.19 6.06 5.78
N SER A 73 17.15 6.31 6.67
CA SER A 73 16.98 7.21 7.82
C SER A 73 16.72 8.67 7.39
N GLU A 74 17.43 9.17 6.39
CA GLU A 74 17.25 10.52 5.86
C GLU A 74 15.89 10.69 5.18
N ARG A 75 15.46 9.70 4.41
CA ARG A 75 14.13 9.68 3.79
C ARG A 75 13.02 9.65 4.84
N ALA A 76 13.13 8.80 5.86
CA ALA A 76 12.18 8.74 6.97
C ALA A 76 12.08 10.09 7.73
N LEU A 77 13.22 10.70 8.07
CA LEU A 77 13.26 12.04 8.69
C LEU A 77 12.69 13.11 7.75
N GLY A 78 12.92 13.00 6.44
CA GLY A 78 12.36 13.85 5.41
C GLY A 78 10.83 13.78 5.35
N LEU A 79 10.26 12.58 5.38
CA LEU A 79 8.81 12.35 5.42
C LEU A 79 8.18 13.00 6.65
N ILE A 80 8.77 12.81 7.85
CA ILE A 80 8.30 13.46 9.08
C ILE A 80 8.31 14.99 8.96
N ARG A 81 9.39 15.55 8.43
CA ARG A 81 9.53 17.01 8.23
C ARG A 81 8.48 17.55 7.26
N THR A 82 8.24 16.87 6.14
CA THR A 82 7.20 17.27 5.16
C THR A 82 5.80 17.17 5.78
N GLY A 83 5.49 16.07 6.45
CA GLY A 83 4.20 15.89 7.13
C GLY A 83 3.95 16.89 8.25
N ALA A 84 4.97 17.25 9.02
CA ALA A 84 4.87 18.27 10.06
C ALA A 84 4.61 19.68 9.49
N ARG A 85 5.29 20.04 8.39
CA ARG A 85 5.04 21.30 7.68
C ARG A 85 3.62 21.37 7.13
N GLU A 86 3.17 20.27 6.52
CA GLU A 86 1.81 20.18 5.99
C GLU A 86 0.76 20.28 7.11
N ALA A 87 0.96 19.57 8.22
CA ALA A 87 0.08 19.66 9.38
C ALA A 87 -0.02 21.09 9.94
N VAL A 88 1.07 21.85 9.96
CA VAL A 88 1.06 23.27 10.36
C VAL A 88 0.33 24.15 9.35
N ARG A 89 0.46 23.86 8.05
CA ARG A 89 -0.20 24.62 6.98
C ARG A 89 -1.72 24.50 7.05
N ILE A 90 -2.24 23.30 7.30
CA ILE A 90 -3.69 23.02 7.30
C ILE A 90 -4.33 23.05 8.70
N GLY A 91 -3.51 22.99 9.76
CA GLY A 91 -3.99 22.88 11.13
C GLY A 91 -4.50 24.18 11.72
N ALA A 92 -5.62 24.11 12.44
CA ALA A 92 -6.06 25.18 13.31
C ALA A 92 -5.07 25.33 14.48
N LYS A 93 -4.47 26.52 14.62
CA LYS A 93 -3.58 26.82 15.74
C LYS A 93 -4.36 26.75 17.05
N LYS A 94 -3.88 25.96 18.01
CA LYS A 94 -4.31 26.11 19.40
C LYS A 94 -3.72 27.43 19.91
N GLY A 95 -4.39 28.13 20.85
CA GLY A 95 -4.04 29.49 21.32
C GLY A 95 -2.65 29.70 21.96
N GLY A 96 -1.68 28.81 21.75
CA GLY A 96 -0.27 28.96 22.11
C GLY A 96 0.65 28.73 20.91
N ARG A 97 1.84 29.36 20.91
CA ARG A 97 2.87 29.12 19.88
C ARG A 97 3.53 27.77 20.18
N GLY A 98 3.28 26.77 19.33
CA GLY A 98 4.06 25.52 19.31
C GLY A 98 5.54 25.79 19.05
N PHE A 99 6.39 24.77 19.19
CA PHE A 99 7.81 24.91 18.92
C PHE A 99 8.07 25.06 17.42
N ALA A 100 8.90 26.04 17.05
CA ALA A 100 9.44 26.11 15.70
C ALA A 100 10.22 24.83 15.42
N ASN A 101 9.99 24.20 14.26
CA ASN A 101 10.60 22.92 13.86
C ASN A 101 10.35 21.79 14.88
N PHE A 102 9.12 21.65 15.40
CA PHE A 102 8.78 20.58 16.35
C PHE A 102 9.07 19.18 15.79
N ASP A 103 9.14 19.01 14.46
CA ASP A 103 9.55 17.78 13.77
C ASP A 103 10.93 17.28 14.24
N GLN A 104 11.81 18.18 14.70
CA GLN A 104 13.13 17.86 15.27
C GLN A 104 13.08 17.50 16.75
N LEU A 105 11.93 17.66 17.41
CA LEU A 105 11.71 17.34 18.83
C LEU A 105 10.88 16.08 19.02
N LEU A 106 10.20 15.62 17.95
CA LEU A 106 9.37 14.42 17.97
C LEU A 106 10.14 13.20 18.44
N THR A 107 9.50 12.43 19.31
CA THR A 107 9.97 11.16 19.86
C THR A 107 9.18 9.99 19.27
N THR A 108 9.79 8.81 19.22
CA THR A 108 9.11 7.60 18.73
C THR A 108 7.83 7.28 19.50
N ALA A 109 7.77 7.58 20.81
CA ALA A 109 6.56 7.37 21.62
C ALA A 109 5.38 8.24 21.13
N GLN A 110 5.64 9.51 20.81
CA GLN A 110 4.63 10.43 20.28
C GLN A 110 4.15 10.00 18.88
N LEU A 111 5.09 9.62 18.02
CA LEU A 111 4.78 9.13 16.68
C LEU A 111 3.96 7.83 16.71
N ARG A 112 4.35 6.87 17.56
CA ARG A 112 3.57 5.64 17.78
C ARG A 112 2.18 5.93 18.34
N ALA A 113 2.06 6.90 19.25
CA ALA A 113 0.76 7.28 19.80
C ALA A 113 -0.19 7.83 18.72
N LEU A 114 0.31 8.68 17.83
CA LEU A 114 -0.47 9.20 16.70
C LEU A 114 -0.99 8.07 15.80
N VAL A 115 -0.12 7.14 15.40
CA VAL A 115 -0.49 5.99 14.54
C VAL A 115 -1.46 5.05 15.26
N ALA A 116 -1.24 4.80 16.55
CA ALA A 116 -2.11 3.91 17.33
C ALA A 116 -3.53 4.45 17.45
N VAL A 117 -3.68 5.75 17.74
CA VAL A 117 -5.00 6.40 17.82
C VAL A 117 -5.64 6.47 16.44
N SER A 118 -4.86 6.76 15.40
CA SER A 118 -5.32 6.78 13.99
C SER A 118 -6.01 5.49 13.57
N ARG A 119 -5.55 4.33 14.05
CA ARG A 119 -6.10 3.02 13.66
C ARG A 119 -7.28 2.59 14.55
N ALA A 120 -7.30 2.99 15.81
CA ALA A 120 -8.25 2.45 16.79
C ALA A 120 -9.48 3.35 17.02
N GLY A 121 -9.43 4.64 16.70
CA GLY A 121 -10.51 5.61 16.96
C GLY A 121 -10.80 5.86 18.45
N ASN A 122 -10.06 5.23 19.37
CA ASN A 122 -10.18 5.43 20.81
C ASN A 122 -8.87 5.08 21.54
N PHE A 123 -8.56 5.81 22.63
CA PHE A 123 -7.31 5.65 23.37
C PHE A 123 -7.17 4.28 24.07
N SER A 124 -8.27 3.70 24.55
CA SER A 124 -8.23 2.44 25.30
C SER A 124 -7.86 1.26 24.41
N LEU A 125 -8.47 1.15 23.22
CA LEU A 125 -8.13 0.16 22.21
C LEU A 125 -6.75 0.43 21.61
N ALA A 126 -6.43 1.69 21.33
CA ALA A 126 -5.10 2.06 20.84
C ALA A 126 -3.99 1.59 21.80
N ALA A 127 -4.15 1.82 23.11
CA ALA A 127 -3.16 1.47 24.12
C ALA A 127 -2.98 -0.05 24.25
N ARG A 128 -4.10 -0.81 24.22
CA ARG A 128 -4.09 -2.27 24.17
C ARG A 128 -3.36 -2.79 22.92
N ASN A 129 -3.64 -2.23 21.74
CA ASN A 129 -3.05 -2.67 20.48
C ASN A 129 -1.53 -2.46 20.40
N VAL A 130 -0.98 -1.48 21.13
CA VAL A 130 0.47 -1.23 21.19
C VAL A 130 1.13 -1.73 22.49
N GLY A 131 0.38 -2.40 23.36
CA GLY A 131 0.92 -3.03 24.58
C GLY A 131 1.38 -2.07 25.67
N ILE A 132 0.79 -0.87 25.79
CA ILE A 132 1.12 0.10 26.86
C ILE A 132 -0.12 0.52 27.64
N SER A 133 0.08 1.17 28.80
CA SER A 133 -1.03 1.73 29.57
C SER A 133 -1.72 2.88 28.82
N GLN A 134 -3.04 2.99 28.95
CA GLN A 134 -3.81 4.10 28.38
C GLN A 134 -3.30 5.48 28.85
N PRO A 135 -2.97 5.71 30.14
CA PRO A 135 -2.37 6.97 30.59
C PRO A 135 -1.05 7.30 29.88
N THR A 136 -0.20 6.30 29.61
CA THR A 136 1.06 6.50 28.88
C THR A 136 0.81 6.96 27.44
N LEU A 137 -0.12 6.29 26.74
CA LEU A 137 -0.50 6.65 25.37
C LEU A 137 -1.10 8.06 25.31
N HIS A 138 -2.02 8.38 26.23
CA HIS A 138 -2.66 9.69 26.30
C HIS A 138 -1.63 10.80 26.57
N ARG A 139 -0.67 10.58 27.48
CA ARG A 139 0.41 11.54 27.75
C ARG A 139 1.24 11.83 26.51
N ALA A 140 1.67 10.79 25.78
CA ALA A 140 2.42 10.95 24.54
C ALA A 140 1.63 11.74 23.48
N ALA A 141 0.33 11.47 23.33
CA ALA A 141 -0.54 12.21 22.42
C ALA A 141 -0.69 13.69 22.82
N ARG A 142 -0.86 13.99 24.12
CA ARG A 142 -0.95 15.38 24.61
C ARG A 142 0.36 16.14 24.50
N ASP A 143 1.49 15.47 24.72
CA ASP A 143 2.80 16.08 24.49
C ASP A 143 3.03 16.39 23.01
N LEU A 144 2.52 15.56 22.10
CA LEU A 144 2.57 15.84 20.65
C LEU A 144 1.76 17.10 20.28
N GLU A 145 0.54 17.26 20.80
CA GLU A 145 -0.25 18.49 20.61
C GLU A 145 0.45 19.71 21.21
N ARG A 146 1.06 19.58 22.39
CA ARG A 146 1.80 20.66 23.05
C ARG A 146 3.04 21.08 22.25
N LEU A 147 3.80 20.11 21.73
CA LEU A 147 4.99 20.38 20.93
C LEU A 147 4.64 21.05 19.60
N SER A 148 3.63 20.52 18.91
CA SER A 148 3.21 21.03 17.60
C SER A 148 2.43 22.36 17.69
N GLY A 149 1.75 22.62 18.81
CA GLY A 149 0.79 23.73 18.93
C GLY A 149 -0.51 23.51 18.14
N LEU A 150 -0.74 22.29 17.65
CA LEU A 150 -1.90 21.91 16.85
C LEU A 150 -2.91 21.14 17.69
N THR A 151 -4.20 21.32 17.38
CA THR A 151 -5.23 20.36 17.80
C THR A 151 -5.15 19.17 16.86
N LEU A 152 -4.75 18.01 17.38
CA LEU A 152 -4.57 16.79 16.58
C LEU A 152 -5.69 15.78 16.79
N PHE A 153 -6.35 15.84 17.95
CA PHE A 153 -7.42 14.92 18.30
C PHE A 153 -8.69 15.70 18.68
N SER A 154 -9.81 15.36 18.04
CA SER A 154 -11.14 15.88 18.38
C SER A 154 -11.95 14.80 19.10
N LYS A 155 -12.75 15.22 20.08
CA LYS A 155 -13.73 14.34 20.72
C LYS A 155 -15.03 14.42 19.93
N THR A 156 -15.54 13.28 19.48
CA THR A 156 -16.82 13.16 18.78
C THR A 156 -17.77 12.26 19.57
N SER A 157 -19.04 12.20 19.16
CA SER A 157 -20.02 11.28 19.77
C SER A 157 -19.62 9.81 19.60
N GLN A 158 -18.81 9.48 18.59
CA GLN A 158 -18.33 8.13 18.30
C GLN A 158 -16.95 7.81 18.90
N GLY A 159 -16.32 8.77 19.58
CA GLY A 159 -15.03 8.55 20.23
C GLY A 159 -14.03 9.67 19.94
N ILE A 160 -12.90 9.31 19.34
CA ILE A 160 -11.80 10.22 19.06
C ILE A 160 -11.43 10.14 17.59
N GLU A 161 -11.44 11.29 16.94
CA GLU A 161 -11.07 11.43 15.55
C GLU A 161 -9.79 12.26 15.41
N LEU A 162 -9.09 12.02 14.31
CA LEU A 162 -7.96 12.85 13.91
C LEU A 162 -8.49 14.11 13.25
N THR A 163 -7.89 15.26 13.57
CA THR A 163 -8.10 16.46 12.77
C THR A 163 -7.41 16.32 11.40
N PRO A 164 -7.74 17.14 10.38
CA PRO A 164 -7.06 17.09 9.08
C PRO A 164 -5.53 17.19 9.19
N ALA A 165 -5.03 18.03 10.09
CA ALA A 165 -3.59 18.15 10.39
C ALA A 165 -2.99 16.85 10.93
N ALA A 166 -3.72 16.15 11.80
CA ALA A 166 -3.28 14.89 12.35
C ALA A 166 -3.37 13.74 11.35
N VAL A 167 -4.33 13.77 10.41
CA VAL A 167 -4.38 12.84 9.28
C VAL A 167 -3.13 12.98 8.41
N ALA A 168 -2.78 14.21 8.01
CA ALA A 168 -1.58 14.48 7.21
C ALA A 168 -0.29 14.04 7.92
N LEU A 169 -0.15 14.37 9.21
CA LEU A 169 1.01 13.95 10.00
C LEU A 169 1.04 12.43 10.18
N SER A 170 -0.11 11.78 10.45
CA SER A 170 -0.21 10.33 10.63
C SER A 170 0.22 9.59 9.36
N GLN A 171 -0.22 10.04 8.19
CA GLN A 171 0.19 9.48 6.90
C GLN A 171 1.72 9.54 6.75
N ALA A 172 2.33 10.70 6.96
CA ALA A 172 3.78 10.86 6.88
C ALA A 172 4.55 9.99 7.88
N VAL A 173 4.02 9.83 9.09
CA VAL A 173 4.62 8.97 10.14
C VAL A 173 4.57 7.50 9.74
N LYS A 174 3.43 7.02 9.23
CA LYS A 174 3.32 5.63 8.76
C LYS A 174 4.29 5.35 7.61
N LEU A 175 4.41 6.27 6.65
CA LEU A 175 5.38 6.17 5.56
C LEU A 175 6.82 6.17 6.08
N ALA A 176 7.15 7.01 7.06
CA ALA A 176 8.48 7.02 7.67
C ALA A 176 8.78 5.71 8.40
N PHE A 177 7.79 5.09 9.04
CA PHE A 177 7.96 3.78 9.69
C PHE A 177 8.15 2.66 8.66
N ALA A 178 7.38 2.66 7.57
CA ALA A 178 7.56 1.72 6.47
C ALA A 178 8.94 1.85 5.80
N GLU A 179 9.44 3.08 5.62
CA GLU A 179 10.77 3.36 5.08
C GLU A 179 11.89 2.81 5.99
N LEU A 180 11.73 2.90 7.31
CA LEU A 180 12.70 2.35 8.26
C LEU A 180 12.66 0.81 8.28
N GLU A 181 11.48 0.20 8.23
CA GLU A 181 11.35 -1.27 8.14
C GLU A 181 11.98 -1.83 6.86
N GLN A 182 11.87 -1.11 5.74
CA GLN A 182 12.61 -1.44 4.51
C GLN A 182 14.12 -1.36 4.74
N GLY A 183 14.61 -0.37 5.50
CA GLY A 183 16.01 -0.29 5.89
C GLY A 183 16.48 -1.46 6.76
N PHE A 184 15.66 -1.95 7.70
CA PHE A 184 15.98 -3.19 8.42
C PHE A 184 16.06 -4.38 7.46
N SER A 185 15.11 -4.50 6.54
CA SER A 185 15.05 -5.61 5.60
C SER A 185 16.27 -5.64 4.66
N GLU A 186 16.74 -4.49 4.18
CA GLU A 186 17.95 -4.40 3.33
C GLU A 186 19.23 -4.82 4.07
N ILE A 187 19.33 -4.49 5.35
CA ILE A 187 20.47 -4.86 6.19
C ILE A 187 20.42 -6.35 6.51
N GLU A 188 19.24 -6.89 6.84
CA GLU A 188 19.03 -8.33 7.04
C GLU A 188 19.43 -9.12 5.78
N GLU A 189 19.00 -8.67 4.60
CA GLU A 189 19.37 -9.29 3.31
C GLU A 189 20.89 -9.30 3.10
N THR A 190 21.57 -8.18 3.43
CA THR A 190 23.05 -8.09 3.35
C THR A 190 23.74 -9.07 4.30
N LEU A 191 23.13 -9.35 5.45
CA LEU A 191 23.61 -10.33 6.43
C LEU A 191 23.22 -11.78 6.09
N GLY A 192 22.60 -12.01 4.93
CA GLY A 192 22.19 -13.33 4.46
C GLY A 192 20.85 -13.83 5.02
N ILE A 193 20.03 -12.93 5.57
CA ILE A 193 18.69 -13.23 6.10
C ILE A 193 17.65 -12.60 5.17
N ASP A 194 17.00 -13.38 4.30
CA ASP A 194 16.00 -12.85 3.35
C ASP A 194 14.56 -13.07 3.85
N ALA A 195 14.27 -12.60 5.07
CA ALA A 195 12.96 -12.72 5.72
C ALA A 195 12.01 -11.54 5.38
N ALA A 196 12.27 -10.85 4.27
CA ALA A 196 11.52 -9.67 3.85
C ALA A 196 10.03 -9.98 3.70
N THR A 197 9.18 -9.02 4.06
CA THR A 197 7.73 -9.12 3.85
C THR A 197 7.30 -8.13 2.78
N ILE A 198 6.64 -8.63 1.74
CA ILE A 198 6.02 -7.82 0.69
C ILE A 198 4.51 -7.82 0.91
N VAL A 199 3.91 -6.64 1.09
CA VAL A 199 2.46 -6.53 1.25
C VAL A 199 1.83 -6.01 -0.04
N VAL A 200 0.94 -6.81 -0.63
CA VAL A 200 0.37 -6.57 -1.97
C VAL A 200 -1.13 -6.37 -1.86
N GLY A 201 -1.62 -5.19 -2.21
CA GLY A 201 -3.04 -4.98 -2.46
C GLY A 201 -3.43 -5.59 -3.82
N ALA A 202 -4.49 -6.38 -3.88
CA ALA A 202 -4.87 -7.06 -5.12
C ALA A 202 -6.37 -6.93 -5.42
N LEU A 203 -6.70 -6.37 -6.58
CA LEU A 203 -8.06 -6.39 -7.13
C LEU A 203 -8.44 -7.80 -7.63
N PRO A 204 -9.72 -8.08 -7.98
CA PRO A 204 -10.17 -9.43 -8.32
C PRO A 204 -9.36 -10.17 -9.38
N LEU A 205 -9.07 -9.55 -10.53
CA LEU A 205 -8.39 -10.24 -11.63
C LEU A 205 -6.97 -10.69 -11.28
N PRO A 206 -6.07 -9.83 -10.76
CA PRO A 206 -4.71 -10.24 -10.47
C PRO A 206 -4.59 -11.46 -9.56
N ARG A 207 -5.50 -11.61 -8.60
CA ARG A 207 -5.53 -12.74 -7.64
C ARG A 207 -5.71 -14.11 -8.30
N ALA A 208 -6.45 -14.17 -9.42
CA ALA A 208 -6.73 -15.42 -10.12
C ALA A 208 -5.72 -15.73 -11.23
N TYR A 209 -4.78 -14.82 -11.50
CA TYR A 209 -4.01 -14.87 -12.75
C TYR A 209 -2.54 -14.45 -12.59
N VAL A 210 -2.24 -13.14 -12.67
CA VAL A 210 -0.84 -12.65 -12.69
C VAL A 210 -0.12 -12.81 -11.34
N LEU A 211 -0.86 -12.66 -10.22
CA LEU A 211 -0.26 -12.64 -8.89
C LEU A 211 0.23 -14.02 -8.44
N PRO A 212 -0.52 -15.13 -8.59
CA PRO A 212 -0.01 -16.47 -8.31
C PRO A 212 1.27 -16.81 -9.08
N ALA A 213 1.34 -16.45 -10.37
CA ALA A 213 2.52 -16.69 -11.20
C ALA A 213 3.73 -15.90 -10.67
N ALA A 214 3.57 -14.61 -10.39
CA ALA A 214 4.66 -13.77 -9.86
C ALA A 214 5.14 -14.23 -8.48
N ILE A 215 4.22 -14.65 -7.60
CA ILE A 215 4.56 -15.18 -6.28
C ILE A 215 5.37 -16.47 -6.41
N ASN A 216 4.93 -17.41 -7.26
CA ASN A 216 5.64 -18.67 -7.46
C ASN A 216 7.06 -18.45 -8.03
N LEU A 217 7.22 -17.51 -8.97
CA LEU A 217 8.54 -17.14 -9.49
C LEU A 217 9.44 -16.61 -8.37
N LEU A 218 8.94 -15.69 -7.54
CA LEU A 218 9.72 -15.11 -6.46
C LEU A 218 10.09 -16.16 -5.40
N THR A 219 9.14 -16.97 -4.93
CA THR A 219 9.38 -17.90 -3.81
C THR A 219 10.22 -19.11 -4.20
N GLN A 220 10.31 -19.43 -5.50
CA GLN A 220 11.29 -20.39 -6.02
C GLN A 220 12.72 -19.86 -5.89
N GLU A 221 12.93 -18.57 -6.14
CA GLU A 221 14.25 -17.93 -6.05
C GLU A 221 14.63 -17.52 -4.63
N ARG A 222 13.63 -17.11 -3.83
CA ARG A 222 13.80 -16.57 -2.47
C ARG A 222 12.77 -17.20 -1.50
N PRO A 223 13.03 -18.42 -1.00
CA PRO A 223 12.06 -19.19 -0.23
C PRO A 223 11.67 -18.60 1.14
N GLU A 224 12.52 -17.74 1.71
CA GLU A 224 12.29 -17.12 3.03
C GLU A 224 11.39 -15.88 2.98
N VAL A 225 11.18 -15.33 1.78
CA VAL A 225 10.37 -14.13 1.58
C VAL A 225 8.90 -14.43 1.85
N ARG A 226 8.27 -13.54 2.61
CA ARG A 226 6.83 -13.62 2.91
C ARG A 226 6.06 -12.65 2.03
N VAL A 227 5.06 -13.15 1.32
CA VAL A 227 4.12 -12.31 0.56
C VAL A 227 2.77 -12.29 1.27
N SER A 228 2.32 -11.11 1.68
CA SER A 228 1.00 -10.89 2.26
C SER A 228 0.08 -10.24 1.24
N VAL A 229 -0.95 -10.96 0.80
CA VAL A 229 -1.94 -10.43 -0.15
C VAL A 229 -3.14 -9.89 0.62
N VAL A 230 -3.46 -8.62 0.39
CA VAL A 230 -4.62 -7.92 0.96
C VAL A 230 -5.60 -7.66 -0.17
N ASP A 231 -6.86 -8.04 0.01
CA ASP A 231 -7.93 -7.72 -0.93
C ASP A 231 -8.99 -6.82 -0.31
N GLY A 232 -9.64 -6.03 -1.16
CA GLY A 232 -10.64 -5.08 -0.72
C GLY A 232 -11.10 -4.16 -1.83
N PRO A 233 -12.03 -3.23 -1.53
CA PRO A 233 -12.39 -2.15 -2.42
C PRO A 233 -11.18 -1.33 -2.84
N TYR A 234 -11.18 -0.82 -4.08
CA TYR A 234 -10.04 -0.05 -4.60
C TYR A 234 -9.68 1.15 -3.73
N ASN A 235 -10.68 1.88 -3.23
CA ASN A 235 -10.42 3.10 -2.44
C ASN A 235 -9.73 2.78 -1.13
N ASP A 236 -10.03 1.62 -0.52
CA ASP A 236 -9.41 1.17 0.72
C ASP A 236 -7.97 0.73 0.45
N LEU A 237 -7.74 -0.04 -0.60
CA LEU A 237 -6.37 -0.43 -1.00
C LEU A 237 -5.52 0.77 -1.43
N LEU A 238 -6.10 1.76 -2.10
CA LEU A 238 -5.41 3.01 -2.44
C LEU A 238 -5.10 3.81 -1.17
N HIS A 239 -6.02 3.86 -0.19
CA HIS A 239 -5.76 4.45 1.11
C HIS A 239 -4.58 3.75 1.80
N ASP A 240 -4.61 2.42 1.88
CA ASP A 240 -3.55 1.62 2.49
C ASP A 240 -2.20 1.81 1.78
N LEU A 241 -2.20 1.88 0.45
CA LEU A 241 -1.01 2.17 -0.34
C LEU A 241 -0.43 3.53 0.04
N ARG A 242 -1.26 4.56 0.09
CA ARG A 242 -0.82 5.94 0.42
C ARG A 242 -0.35 6.09 1.87
N HIS A 243 -0.75 5.17 2.76
CA HIS A 243 -0.35 5.15 4.16
C HIS A 243 0.79 4.15 4.45
N GLY A 244 1.32 3.44 3.45
CA GLY A 244 2.41 2.48 3.64
C GLY A 244 1.98 1.19 4.34
N GLU A 245 0.68 0.90 4.37
CA GLU A 245 0.14 -0.37 4.91
C GLU A 245 0.25 -1.51 3.88
N ILE A 246 0.25 -1.16 2.58
CA ILE A 246 0.64 -2.06 1.48
C ILE A 246 1.79 -1.43 0.68
N ASP A 247 2.65 -2.24 0.07
CA ASP A 247 3.79 -1.78 -0.72
C ASP A 247 3.39 -1.39 -2.14
N LEU A 248 2.54 -2.21 -2.76
CA LEU A 248 2.07 -2.04 -4.13
C LEU A 248 0.62 -2.53 -4.29
N LEU A 249 -0.09 -1.96 -5.25
CA LEU A 249 -1.45 -2.36 -5.61
C LEU A 249 -1.47 -2.92 -7.04
N VAL A 250 -1.95 -4.14 -7.23
CA VAL A 250 -2.11 -4.76 -8.55
C VAL A 250 -3.59 -4.79 -8.94
N GLY A 251 -3.93 -4.29 -10.12
CA GLY A 251 -5.32 -4.20 -10.55
C GLY A 251 -5.55 -3.48 -11.87
N ALA A 252 -6.82 -3.33 -12.21
CA ALA A 252 -7.23 -2.47 -13.31
C ALA A 252 -6.74 -1.03 -13.06
N LEU A 253 -6.03 -0.47 -14.03
CA LEU A 253 -5.58 0.91 -13.98
C LEU A 253 -6.77 1.87 -14.19
N ARG A 254 -6.58 3.12 -13.77
CA ARG A 254 -7.59 4.18 -13.86
C ARG A 254 -7.03 5.28 -14.74
N ASP A 255 -7.91 5.85 -15.58
CA ASP A 255 -7.59 7.00 -16.40
C ASP A 255 -8.75 8.02 -16.28
N PRO A 256 -8.50 9.23 -15.73
CA PRO A 256 -7.22 9.71 -15.22
C PRO A 256 -6.77 8.99 -13.94
N VAL A 257 -5.47 9.12 -13.61
CA VAL A 257 -4.92 8.68 -12.32
C VAL A 257 -5.70 9.41 -11.21
N PRO A 258 -6.25 8.70 -10.21
CA PRO A 258 -7.20 9.30 -9.28
C PRO A 258 -6.57 10.30 -8.29
N ILE A 259 -5.25 10.25 -8.12
CA ILE A 259 -4.52 11.09 -7.17
C ILE A 259 -3.06 11.29 -7.57
N ASP A 260 -2.50 12.46 -7.27
CA ASP A 260 -1.16 12.86 -7.72
C ASP A 260 -0.01 12.15 -6.99
N ASP A 261 -0.23 11.57 -5.82
CA ASP A 261 0.82 10.92 -5.03
C ASP A 261 1.05 9.45 -5.38
N VAL A 262 0.44 8.97 -6.48
CA VAL A 262 0.68 7.64 -7.05
C VAL A 262 1.12 7.69 -8.51
N SER A 263 1.61 6.55 -8.99
CA SER A 263 1.98 6.28 -10.37
C SER A 263 1.47 4.90 -10.77
N GLN A 264 1.18 4.71 -12.05
CA GLN A 264 0.62 3.47 -12.58
C GLN A 264 1.49 2.98 -13.74
N GLU A 265 1.80 1.69 -13.75
CA GLU A 265 2.55 1.01 -14.81
C GLU A 265 1.70 -0.14 -15.35
N ALA A 266 1.43 -0.14 -16.66
CA ALA A 266 0.68 -1.21 -17.32
C ALA A 266 1.54 -2.46 -17.47
N LEU A 267 0.98 -3.62 -17.11
CA LEU A 267 1.61 -4.92 -17.30
C LEU A 267 1.08 -5.61 -18.56
N PHE A 268 -0.23 -5.55 -18.80
CA PHE A 268 -0.90 -6.09 -19.98
C PHE A 268 -2.30 -5.49 -20.16
N SER A 269 -2.90 -5.72 -21.32
CA SER A 269 -4.28 -5.35 -21.62
C SER A 269 -5.18 -6.57 -21.54
N ASP A 270 -6.27 -6.46 -20.77
CA ASP A 270 -7.19 -7.56 -20.51
C ASP A 270 -8.53 -7.35 -21.24
N PRO A 271 -8.97 -8.31 -22.08
CA PRO A 271 -10.26 -8.22 -22.77
C PRO A 271 -11.43 -8.53 -21.83
N LEU A 272 -12.50 -7.74 -21.95
CA LEU A 272 -13.78 -8.01 -21.28
C LEU A 272 -14.73 -8.77 -22.20
N LEU A 273 -15.41 -9.77 -21.64
CA LEU A 273 -16.34 -10.66 -22.32
C LEU A 273 -17.68 -10.70 -21.56
N VAL A 274 -18.76 -10.89 -22.30
CA VAL A 274 -20.04 -11.29 -21.71
C VAL A 274 -20.01 -12.79 -21.48
N VAL A 275 -20.26 -13.23 -20.25
CA VAL A 275 -20.11 -14.61 -19.83
C VAL A 275 -21.42 -15.11 -19.21
N ALA A 276 -21.74 -16.36 -19.49
CA ALA A 276 -22.85 -17.09 -18.90
C ALA A 276 -22.43 -18.53 -18.59
N ARG A 277 -23.32 -19.32 -17.96
CA ARG A 277 -23.19 -20.79 -17.92
C ARG A 277 -23.16 -21.37 -19.34
N THR A 278 -22.44 -22.46 -19.54
CA THR A 278 -22.21 -23.05 -20.87
C THR A 278 -23.49 -23.43 -21.61
N ASP A 279 -24.52 -23.85 -20.88
CA ASP A 279 -25.83 -24.27 -21.39
C ASP A 279 -26.88 -23.15 -21.34
N HIS A 280 -26.44 -21.88 -21.28
CA HIS A 280 -27.32 -20.72 -21.31
C HIS A 280 -28.10 -20.64 -22.64
N PRO A 281 -29.38 -20.20 -22.66
CA PRO A 281 -30.18 -20.12 -23.89
C PRO A 281 -29.54 -19.31 -25.02
N LEU A 282 -28.78 -18.27 -24.68
CA LEU A 282 -28.05 -17.46 -25.67
C LEU A 282 -26.80 -18.14 -26.24
N ALA A 283 -26.25 -19.18 -25.61
CA ALA A 283 -25.02 -19.82 -26.05
C ALA A 283 -25.16 -20.50 -27.43
N GLY A 284 -26.37 -20.95 -27.79
CA GLY A 284 -26.68 -21.54 -29.10
C GLY A 284 -26.95 -20.52 -30.21
N LYS A 285 -27.00 -19.21 -29.90
CA LYS A 285 -27.35 -18.18 -30.89
C LYS A 285 -26.10 -17.74 -31.65
N ALA A 286 -26.14 -17.82 -32.98
CA ALA A 286 -25.01 -17.47 -33.85
C ALA A 286 -24.56 -16.00 -33.71
N LYS A 287 -25.49 -15.08 -33.45
CA LYS A 287 -25.20 -13.66 -33.20
C LYS A 287 -26.15 -13.12 -32.13
N ILE A 288 -25.57 -12.59 -31.05
CA ILE A 288 -26.33 -12.06 -29.91
C ILE A 288 -26.34 -10.53 -29.99
N THR A 289 -27.53 -9.95 -29.94
CA THR A 289 -27.75 -8.50 -29.92
C THR A 289 -27.80 -7.96 -28.49
N LEU A 290 -27.64 -6.65 -28.31
CA LEU A 290 -27.78 -6.04 -26.98
C LEU A 290 -29.19 -6.16 -26.40
N ASP A 291 -30.22 -6.22 -27.25
CA ASP A 291 -31.61 -6.38 -26.80
C ASP A 291 -31.84 -7.81 -26.27
N ASP A 292 -31.19 -8.81 -26.89
CA ASP A 292 -31.17 -10.17 -26.34
C ASP A 292 -30.54 -10.18 -24.95
N LEU A 293 -29.44 -9.44 -24.75
CA LEU A 293 -28.76 -9.34 -23.46
C LEU A 293 -29.59 -8.63 -22.40
N ALA A 294 -30.37 -7.61 -22.78
CA ALA A 294 -31.23 -6.84 -21.89
C ALA A 294 -32.39 -7.68 -21.33
N ALA A 295 -32.79 -8.74 -22.04
CA ALA A 295 -33.87 -9.63 -21.64
C ALA A 295 -33.51 -10.57 -20.47
N TYR A 296 -32.22 -10.71 -20.15
CA TYR A 296 -31.74 -11.61 -19.09
C TYR A 296 -31.34 -10.84 -17.83
N PRO A 297 -31.38 -11.48 -16.65
CA PRO A 297 -30.85 -10.91 -15.43
C PRO A 297 -29.32 -10.81 -15.47
N TRP A 298 -28.72 -9.90 -14.70
CA TRP A 298 -27.27 -9.68 -14.67
C TRP A 298 -26.69 -9.79 -13.26
N ALA A 299 -25.43 -10.23 -13.21
CA ALA A 299 -24.52 -10.05 -12.08
C ALA A 299 -23.38 -9.11 -12.55
N VAL A 300 -23.29 -7.92 -11.97
CA VAL A 300 -22.40 -6.85 -12.47
C VAL A 300 -21.38 -6.42 -11.41
N PRO A 301 -20.23 -5.86 -11.82
CA PRO A 301 -19.32 -5.21 -10.89
C PRO A 301 -19.98 -4.03 -10.16
N ARG A 302 -19.48 -3.74 -8.95
CA ARG A 302 -19.89 -2.57 -8.17
C ARG A 302 -19.70 -1.27 -8.97
N GLU A 303 -20.51 -0.27 -8.62
CA GLU A 303 -20.36 1.11 -9.09
C GLU A 303 -18.94 1.66 -8.91
N ASN A 304 -18.57 2.61 -9.77
CA ASN A 304 -17.26 3.27 -9.76
C ASN A 304 -16.06 2.33 -10.01
N THR A 305 -16.29 1.22 -10.71
CA THR A 305 -15.23 0.34 -11.22
C THR A 305 -15.09 0.48 -12.74
N PRO A 306 -13.88 0.31 -13.32
CA PRO A 306 -13.70 0.39 -14.77
C PRO A 306 -14.63 -0.56 -15.54
N THR A 307 -14.81 -1.80 -15.07
CA THR A 307 -15.69 -2.78 -15.73
C THR A 307 -17.17 -2.38 -15.63
N ARG A 308 -17.61 -1.76 -14.54
CA ARG A 308 -18.97 -1.23 -14.46
C ARG A 308 -19.21 -0.12 -15.48
N ALA A 309 -18.25 0.78 -15.69
CA ALA A 309 -18.37 1.80 -16.75
C ALA A 309 -18.46 1.19 -18.17
N TYR A 310 -17.87 0.01 -18.41
CA TYR A 310 -18.11 -0.72 -19.67
C TYR A 310 -19.52 -1.30 -19.74
N PHE A 311 -20.02 -1.90 -18.65
CA PHE A 311 -21.40 -2.39 -18.58
C PHE A 311 -22.42 -1.25 -18.80
N ASP A 312 -22.25 -0.11 -18.15
CA ASP A 312 -23.17 1.04 -18.31
C ASP A 312 -23.13 1.57 -19.75
N ARG A 313 -21.96 1.55 -20.41
CA ARG A 313 -21.84 1.91 -21.83
C ARG A 313 -22.54 0.93 -22.77
N LEU A 314 -22.58 -0.37 -22.45
CA LEU A 314 -23.28 -1.37 -23.26
C LEU A 314 -24.78 -1.04 -23.39
N PHE A 315 -25.38 -0.47 -22.36
CA PHE A 315 -26.81 -0.14 -22.31
C PHE A 315 -27.09 1.37 -22.37
N SER A 316 -26.09 2.20 -22.70
CA SER A 316 -26.28 3.65 -22.82
C SER A 316 -27.27 3.97 -23.96
N GLY A 317 -28.35 4.67 -23.62
CA GLY A 317 -29.44 4.97 -24.57
C GLY A 317 -30.36 3.79 -24.89
N ARG A 318 -30.30 2.70 -24.10
CA ARG A 318 -31.12 1.49 -24.24
C ARG A 318 -31.78 1.11 -22.90
N PRO A 319 -32.82 0.25 -22.90
CA PRO A 319 -33.36 -0.29 -21.65
C PRO A 319 -32.31 -1.08 -20.87
N MET A 320 -32.18 -0.80 -19.57
CA MET A 320 -31.34 -1.58 -18.67
C MET A 320 -31.97 -2.94 -18.37
N PRO A 321 -31.17 -3.99 -18.11
CA PRO A 321 -31.69 -5.26 -17.61
C PRO A 321 -32.52 -5.07 -16.33
N ALA A 322 -33.67 -5.72 -16.23
CA ALA A 322 -34.61 -5.51 -15.13
C ALA A 322 -34.12 -6.03 -13.77
N SER A 323 -33.24 -7.04 -13.75
CA SER A 323 -32.68 -7.62 -12.52
C SER A 323 -31.16 -7.55 -12.54
N ILE A 324 -30.61 -6.77 -11.62
CA ILE A 324 -29.17 -6.58 -11.46
C ILE A 324 -28.78 -6.99 -10.04
N VAL A 325 -27.74 -7.83 -9.93
CA VAL A 325 -27.05 -8.13 -8.68
C VAL A 325 -25.65 -7.53 -8.77
N GLU A 326 -25.28 -6.68 -7.82
CA GLU A 326 -23.95 -6.07 -7.79
C GLU A 326 -22.99 -6.87 -6.89
N SER A 327 -21.82 -7.24 -7.43
CA SER A 327 -20.77 -7.87 -6.63
C SER A 327 -19.40 -7.74 -7.25
N SER A 328 -18.37 -7.70 -6.41
CA SER A 328 -16.97 -7.91 -6.82
C SER A 328 -16.45 -9.31 -6.47
N SER A 329 -17.27 -10.15 -5.84
CA SER A 329 -16.91 -11.50 -5.44
C SER A 329 -17.07 -12.46 -6.62
N MET A 330 -15.95 -12.93 -7.17
CA MET A 330 -16.00 -13.90 -8.27
C MET A 330 -16.62 -15.24 -7.84
N VAL A 331 -16.42 -15.64 -6.58
CA VAL A 331 -17.05 -16.85 -6.04
C VAL A 331 -18.58 -16.73 -6.04
N LEU A 332 -19.12 -15.58 -5.61
CA LEU A 332 -20.57 -15.34 -5.64
C LEU A 332 -21.09 -15.26 -7.08
N ILE A 333 -20.41 -14.49 -7.95
CA ILE A 333 -20.81 -14.34 -9.35
C ILE A 333 -20.87 -15.71 -10.03
N ARG A 334 -19.83 -16.55 -9.86
CA ARG A 334 -19.80 -17.91 -10.42
C ARG A 334 -21.02 -18.73 -9.98
N GLU A 335 -21.32 -18.77 -8.68
CA GLU A 335 -22.47 -19.54 -8.19
C GLU A 335 -23.81 -19.02 -8.70
N LEU A 336 -23.95 -17.69 -8.87
CA LEU A 336 -25.13 -17.09 -9.47
C LEU A 336 -25.28 -17.49 -10.94
N LEU A 337 -24.20 -17.47 -11.72
CA LEU A 337 -24.22 -17.86 -13.13
C LEU A 337 -24.55 -19.35 -13.30
N LEU A 338 -23.95 -20.23 -12.49
CA LEU A 338 -24.15 -21.68 -12.62
C LEU A 338 -25.58 -22.14 -12.28
N LYS A 339 -26.35 -21.34 -11.54
CA LYS A 339 -27.69 -21.69 -11.04
C LYS A 339 -28.80 -20.82 -11.61
N SER A 340 -28.52 -20.01 -12.62
CA SER A 340 -29.53 -19.13 -13.24
C SER A 340 -29.16 -18.73 -14.66
N ASP A 341 -30.05 -18.01 -15.32
CA ASP A 341 -29.79 -17.40 -16.63
C ASP A 341 -29.19 -15.99 -16.50
N ARG A 342 -28.37 -15.79 -15.45
CA ARG A 342 -27.67 -14.52 -15.28
C ARG A 342 -26.51 -14.42 -16.26
N LEU A 343 -26.28 -13.19 -16.70
CA LEU A 343 -25.11 -12.79 -17.47
C LEU A 343 -24.15 -11.99 -16.60
N THR A 344 -22.87 -11.96 -16.97
CA THR A 344 -21.89 -11.03 -16.38
C THR A 344 -20.96 -10.46 -17.44
N LEU A 345 -20.36 -9.30 -17.14
CA LEU A 345 -19.26 -8.73 -17.91
C LEU A 345 -17.98 -8.88 -17.09
N THR A 346 -17.07 -9.74 -17.54
CA THR A 346 -15.84 -10.06 -16.80
C THR A 346 -14.66 -10.31 -17.74
N SER A 347 -13.47 -10.47 -17.17
CA SER A 347 -12.26 -10.80 -17.90
C SER A 347 -12.25 -12.23 -18.41
N ALA A 348 -11.69 -12.44 -19.60
CA ALA A 348 -11.39 -13.77 -20.15
C ALA A 348 -10.45 -14.57 -19.21
N HIS A 349 -9.39 -13.94 -18.71
CA HIS A 349 -8.42 -14.57 -17.82
C HIS A 349 -9.05 -14.96 -16.47
N GLN A 350 -10.01 -14.17 -15.98
CA GLN A 350 -10.65 -14.41 -14.69
C GLN A 350 -11.60 -15.62 -14.69
N ILE A 351 -12.08 -16.06 -15.86
CA ILE A 351 -12.93 -17.25 -16.01
C ILE A 351 -12.20 -18.44 -16.66
N ARG A 352 -10.88 -18.34 -16.85
CA ARG A 352 -10.11 -19.34 -17.60
C ARG A 352 -10.29 -20.76 -17.05
N HIS A 353 -10.32 -20.89 -15.72
CA HIS A 353 -10.49 -22.20 -15.08
C HIS A 353 -11.90 -22.75 -15.30
N GLU A 354 -12.94 -21.94 -15.04
CA GLU A 354 -14.33 -22.30 -15.29
C GLU A 354 -14.58 -22.66 -16.77
N ARG A 355 -13.96 -21.93 -17.70
CA ARG A 355 -14.01 -22.22 -19.13
C ARG A 355 -13.34 -23.55 -19.48
N SER A 356 -12.16 -23.82 -18.93
CA SER A 356 -11.46 -25.10 -19.16
C SER A 356 -12.24 -26.32 -18.66
N MET A 357 -13.10 -26.13 -17.65
CA MET A 357 -13.98 -27.15 -17.10
C MET A 357 -15.36 -27.20 -17.78
N GLY A 358 -15.61 -26.35 -18.79
CA GLY A 358 -16.91 -26.27 -19.46
C GLY A 358 -18.06 -25.77 -18.57
N LEU A 359 -17.76 -25.02 -17.51
CA LEU A 359 -18.77 -24.49 -16.58
C LEU A 359 -19.33 -23.14 -17.06
N LEU A 360 -18.45 -22.26 -17.55
CA LEU A 360 -18.81 -20.94 -18.05
C LEU A 360 -18.27 -20.75 -19.46
N SER A 361 -19.04 -20.06 -20.31
CA SER A 361 -18.66 -19.76 -21.69
C SER A 361 -18.83 -18.28 -22.02
N PRO A 362 -17.89 -17.67 -22.77
CA PRO A 362 -18.14 -16.36 -23.36
C PRO A 362 -19.23 -16.47 -24.42
N LEU A 363 -20.12 -15.48 -24.46
CA LEU A 363 -21.19 -15.35 -25.44
C LEU A 363 -20.70 -14.63 -26.69
N ASN A 364 -21.18 -15.05 -27.87
CA ASN A 364 -20.84 -14.41 -29.15
C ASN A 364 -21.60 -13.09 -29.35
N VAL A 365 -21.12 -12.05 -28.67
CA VAL A 365 -21.66 -10.69 -28.69
C VAL A 365 -20.69 -9.77 -29.43
N ASP A 366 -21.23 -8.97 -30.36
CA ASP A 366 -20.47 -7.86 -30.97
C ASP A 366 -20.29 -6.74 -29.93
N LEU A 367 -19.21 -6.83 -29.16
CA LEU A 367 -18.84 -5.78 -28.22
C LEU A 367 -18.17 -4.62 -28.98
N PRO A 368 -18.48 -3.35 -28.66
CA PRO A 368 -17.71 -2.20 -29.14
C PRO A 368 -16.20 -2.44 -29.14
N ALA A 369 -15.54 -2.14 -30.26
CA ALA A 369 -14.10 -2.25 -30.37
C ALA A 369 -13.41 -1.46 -29.24
N GLY A 370 -12.36 -2.04 -28.65
CA GLY A 370 -11.59 -1.35 -27.62
C GLY A 370 -12.00 -1.65 -26.17
N MET A 371 -12.73 -2.73 -25.87
CA MET A 371 -12.96 -3.18 -24.49
C MET A 371 -11.74 -3.83 -23.83
N TRP A 372 -10.63 -3.12 -23.87
CA TRP A 372 -9.40 -3.49 -23.21
C TRP A 372 -9.29 -2.71 -21.92
N ARG A 373 -8.98 -3.42 -20.85
CA ARG A 373 -8.72 -2.83 -19.56
C ARG A 373 -7.24 -3.01 -19.25
N PRO A 374 -6.44 -1.93 -19.16
CA PRO A 374 -5.06 -2.05 -18.75
C PRO A 374 -5.03 -2.59 -17.31
N ILE A 375 -4.34 -3.70 -17.12
CA ILE A 375 -4.02 -4.27 -15.82
C ILE A 375 -2.58 -3.91 -15.51
N GLY A 376 -2.33 -3.46 -14.30
CA GLY A 376 -1.00 -3.02 -13.94
C GLY A 376 -0.75 -2.90 -12.45
N VAL A 377 0.39 -2.30 -12.13
CA VAL A 377 0.79 -1.95 -10.77
C VAL A 377 0.57 -0.48 -10.51
N THR A 378 0.11 -0.15 -9.32
CA THR A 378 -0.01 1.21 -8.79
C THR A 378 0.93 1.34 -7.60
N LEU A 379 1.83 2.31 -7.65
CA LEU A 379 2.90 2.55 -6.68
C LEU A 379 2.80 3.97 -6.13
N ARG A 380 3.21 4.18 -4.87
CA ARG A 380 3.40 5.54 -4.33
C ARG A 380 4.51 6.25 -5.11
N ARG A 381 4.30 7.51 -5.46
CA ARG A 381 5.34 8.34 -6.08
C ARG A 381 6.50 8.52 -5.09
N GLY A 382 7.73 8.27 -5.54
CA GLY A 382 8.93 8.40 -4.71
C GLY A 382 9.18 7.24 -3.74
N TRP A 383 8.40 6.14 -3.81
CA TRP A 383 8.73 4.89 -3.11
C TRP A 383 10.01 4.29 -3.69
N ARG A 384 10.89 3.82 -2.80
CA ARG A 384 12.13 3.13 -3.16
C ARG A 384 11.99 1.66 -2.74
N PRO A 385 11.72 0.74 -3.68
CA PRO A 385 11.64 -0.69 -3.35
C PRO A 385 12.99 -1.20 -2.84
N THR A 386 12.96 -2.18 -1.93
CA THR A 386 14.14 -3.00 -1.60
C THR A 386 14.55 -3.86 -2.80
N VAL A 387 15.65 -4.60 -2.70
CA VAL A 387 16.06 -5.56 -3.74
C VAL A 387 14.99 -6.64 -3.93
N THR A 388 14.49 -7.24 -2.85
CA THR A 388 13.39 -8.23 -2.89
C THR A 388 12.12 -7.67 -3.53
N GLN A 389 11.73 -6.43 -3.17
CA GLN A 389 10.54 -5.79 -3.72
C GLN A 389 10.72 -5.45 -5.21
N SER A 390 11.91 -5.00 -5.61
CA SER A 390 12.25 -4.79 -7.03
C SER A 390 12.15 -6.09 -7.82
N ARG A 391 12.70 -7.18 -7.28
CA ARG A 391 12.61 -8.50 -7.93
C ARG A 391 11.15 -8.93 -8.08
N PHE A 392 10.31 -8.71 -7.08
CA PHE A 392 8.89 -9.03 -7.19
C PHE A 392 8.15 -8.21 -8.26
N LEU A 393 8.50 -6.93 -8.45
CA LEU A 393 7.99 -6.13 -9.56
C LEU A 393 8.40 -6.73 -10.91
N ASP A 394 9.62 -7.25 -11.03
CA ASP A 394 10.07 -7.95 -12.23
C ASP A 394 9.30 -9.25 -12.47
N CYS A 395 9.05 -10.05 -11.42
CA CYS A 395 8.20 -11.23 -11.51
C CYS A 395 6.77 -10.89 -11.98
N LEU A 396 6.21 -9.74 -11.54
CA LEU A 396 4.91 -9.25 -12.02
C LEU A 396 4.94 -8.86 -13.50
N ARG A 397 6.02 -8.22 -13.96
CA ARG A 397 6.23 -7.90 -15.38
C ARG A 397 6.36 -9.15 -16.23
N GLU A 398 7.13 -10.13 -15.77
CA GLU A 398 7.31 -11.41 -16.45
C GLU A 398 5.98 -12.17 -16.56
N ALA A 399 5.26 -12.30 -15.44
CA ALA A 399 3.93 -12.90 -15.43
C ALA A 399 2.95 -12.15 -16.35
N GLY A 400 3.02 -10.82 -16.40
CA GLY A 400 2.22 -10.00 -17.31
C GLY A 400 2.53 -10.21 -18.80
N ARG A 401 3.80 -10.42 -19.17
CA ARG A 401 4.18 -10.70 -20.57
C ARG A 401 3.72 -12.08 -21.03
N LEU A 402 3.93 -13.11 -20.20
CA LEU A 402 3.44 -14.47 -20.48
C LEU A 402 1.93 -14.47 -20.67
N SER A 403 1.26 -13.62 -19.90
CA SER A 403 -0.19 -13.43 -19.93
C SER A 403 -0.70 -12.71 -21.19
N GLY A 404 -0.02 -11.65 -21.62
CA GLY A 404 -0.44 -10.85 -22.79
C GLY A 404 -0.23 -11.55 -24.14
N GLY A 405 0.67 -12.53 -24.21
CA GLY A 405 1.06 -13.20 -25.46
C GLY A 405 0.37 -14.54 -25.74
N ALA A 406 -0.22 -15.20 -24.74
CA ALA A 406 -0.59 -16.63 -24.86
C ALA A 406 -2.05 -16.91 -25.27
N GLU A 407 -2.99 -15.96 -25.19
CA GLU A 407 -4.44 -16.26 -25.29
C GLU A 407 -5.25 -15.34 -26.22
N VAL A 408 -4.60 -14.54 -27.10
CA VAL A 408 -5.29 -13.72 -28.13
C VAL A 408 -5.33 -14.42 -29.51
N ALA A 409 -4.87 -15.68 -29.59
CA ALA A 409 -4.94 -16.50 -30.81
C ALA A 409 -6.14 -17.45 -30.79
#